data_AF-A0A2N6AVX5-F1
#
_entry.id   AF-A0A2N6AVX5-F1
#
_cell.length_a   1.000
_cell.length_b   1.000
_cell.length_c   1.000
_cell.angle_alpha   90.00
_cell.angle_beta   90.00
_cell.angle_gamma   90.00
#
_symmetry.space_group_name_H-M   'P 1'
#
loop_
_entity.id
_entity.type
_entity.pdbx_description
1 polymer ?
#
loop_
_entity_poly.entity_id
_entity_poly.type
_entity_poly.pdbx_seq_one_letter_code
_entity_poly.pdbx_strand_id
1 'polypeptide(L)'
;MLGPAEMSGISDNIVRFSLEIGDLERWPARLQIRSGSGVLLEKRIGGQRLGAETPIMLDQKMRLDLGVVLPDVLRRSRRAVHICFELNGKRNRCHALVWKGDLAPPKPRRLWAVIIGVSKHKFSSYDLPFTQNDALDLAQIFVDDYERRALGGGAKVKSDFSEVHIDLVVSPSSASAREQLKSLTSKPYVTGHPATRQGILQALNRLVERDRHEELSNDLFLFHFSGHGFIHPYNREAGRSAFVTYATDPELARAEMDSYVLTSADLIKALEQISAEKLVIIDACRVPVRKSDGEAFDPGLVSAEFQDQLLSAHYFFSGQAGQYSLDQADYAFNRARPPSERGNGLFSFALLKALTDRDADLPGPAAGRGRIEVIEVKRYLDRLFDLGDADSLASIISRSRRRRDIQQPVYIPSRRLGQSLGAAGSTVIRTLDPG
;
A
#
# COMPACT_ATOMS: atom_id res chain seq x y z
N MET A 1 32.97 19.53 -9.69
CA MET A 1 32.10 20.66 -9.32
C MET A 1 31.49 21.21 -10.60
N LEU A 2 30.22 20.94 -10.87
CA LEU A 2 29.50 21.51 -12.02
C LEU A 2 28.78 22.77 -11.51
N GLY A 3 28.98 23.91 -12.19
CA GLY A 3 28.21 25.12 -11.94
C GLY A 3 26.71 24.91 -12.20
N PRO A 4 25.83 25.82 -11.76
CA PRO A 4 24.39 25.64 -11.90
C PRO A 4 24.05 25.52 -13.39
N ALA A 5 23.63 24.33 -13.81
CA ALA A 5 23.12 24.12 -15.16
C ALA A 5 21.92 25.04 -15.37
N GLU A 6 21.95 25.87 -16.42
CA GLU A 6 20.82 26.70 -16.80
C GLU A 6 19.58 25.83 -16.95
N MET A 7 18.65 25.98 -16.01
CA MET A 7 17.38 25.26 -16.05
C MET A 7 16.53 25.83 -17.19
N SER A 8 16.28 25.02 -18.22
CA SER A 8 15.43 25.44 -19.33
C SER A 8 13.97 25.47 -18.88
N GLY A 9 13.33 26.63 -19.01
CA GLY A 9 11.89 26.79 -18.80
C GLY A 9 11.11 26.30 -20.00
N ILE A 10 10.06 25.52 -19.77
CA ILE A 10 9.24 24.91 -20.83
C ILE A 10 7.75 25.14 -20.59
N SER A 11 6.99 25.37 -21.66
CA SER A 11 5.53 25.60 -21.60
C SER A 11 4.74 24.69 -22.55
N ASP A 12 5.42 23.95 -23.42
CA ASP A 12 4.83 22.97 -24.33
C ASP A 12 4.98 21.56 -23.75
N ASN A 13 3.95 20.71 -23.91
CA ASN A 13 3.99 19.34 -23.41
C ASN A 13 4.96 18.44 -24.19
N ILE A 14 5.46 18.89 -25.35
CA ILE A 14 6.51 18.19 -26.09
C ILE A 14 7.81 18.98 -25.98
N VAL A 15 8.82 18.40 -25.33
CA VAL A 15 10.15 18.99 -25.20
C VAL A 15 11.06 18.42 -26.27
N ARG A 16 11.63 19.28 -27.10
CA ARG A 16 12.53 18.88 -28.18
C ARG A 16 13.96 18.76 -27.68
N PHE A 17 14.61 17.66 -28.04
CA PHE A 17 16.00 17.39 -27.77
C PHE A 17 16.73 17.10 -29.08
N SER A 18 17.97 17.57 -29.16
CA SER A 18 18.92 17.19 -30.20
C SER A 18 20.06 16.45 -29.50
N LEU A 19 20.18 15.16 -29.78
CA LEU A 19 21.16 14.28 -29.15
C LEU A 19 22.24 13.92 -30.17
N GLU A 20 23.50 14.10 -29.79
CA GLU A 20 24.63 13.53 -30.52
C GLU A 20 24.95 12.16 -29.92
N ILE A 21 24.67 11.10 -30.67
CA ILE A 21 25.02 9.73 -30.30
C ILE A 21 26.38 9.43 -30.91
N GLY A 22 27.40 9.35 -30.05
CA GLY A 22 28.79 9.02 -30.42
C GLY A 22 29.02 7.53 -30.68
N ASP A 23 30.29 7.15 -30.77
CA ASP A 23 30.68 5.75 -30.92
C ASP A 23 30.38 4.98 -29.63
N LEU A 24 29.68 3.84 -29.80
CA LEU A 24 29.31 2.93 -28.72
C LEU A 24 30.06 1.61 -28.88
N GLU A 25 30.36 0.95 -27.77
CA GLU A 25 31.04 -0.36 -27.77
C GLU A 25 30.20 -1.47 -28.42
N ARG A 26 28.86 -1.32 -28.45
CA ARG A 26 27.94 -2.32 -28.97
C ARG A 26 26.78 -1.69 -29.72
N TRP A 27 26.60 -2.13 -30.96
CA TRP A 27 25.48 -1.85 -31.85
C TRP A 27 24.71 -3.14 -32.15
N PRO A 28 23.39 -3.09 -32.43
CA PRO A 28 22.52 -1.92 -32.32
C PRO A 28 22.30 -1.52 -30.86
N ALA A 29 22.17 -0.22 -30.61
CA ALA A 29 21.92 0.34 -29.29
C ALA A 29 20.44 0.65 -29.09
N ARG A 30 19.96 0.44 -27.86
CA ARG A 30 18.59 0.72 -27.44
C ARG A 30 18.56 2.00 -26.62
N LEU A 31 17.95 3.05 -27.16
CA LEU A 31 17.72 4.29 -26.43
C LEU A 31 16.32 4.27 -25.78
N GLN A 32 16.30 4.32 -24.45
CA GLN A 32 15.11 4.60 -23.65
C GLN A 32 15.20 5.99 -23.03
N ILE A 33 14.03 6.58 -22.73
CA ILE A 33 13.93 7.90 -22.10
C ILE A 33 13.05 7.74 -20.88
N ARG A 34 13.55 8.21 -19.74
CA ARG A 34 12.84 8.16 -18.45
C ARG A 34 12.82 9.53 -17.79
N SER A 35 11.86 9.75 -16.91
CA SER A 35 11.94 10.85 -15.95
C SER A 35 12.98 10.56 -14.86
N GLY A 36 13.33 11.56 -14.06
CA GLY A 36 14.21 11.41 -12.90
C GLY A 36 13.71 10.38 -11.88
N SER A 37 12.40 10.17 -11.80
CA SER A 37 11.75 9.16 -10.97
C SER A 37 11.67 7.78 -11.62
N GLY A 38 12.17 7.61 -12.86
CA GLY A 38 12.25 6.31 -13.54
C GLY A 38 11.06 5.98 -14.47
N VAL A 39 10.02 6.80 -14.51
CA VAL A 39 8.86 6.63 -15.41
C VAL A 39 9.30 6.72 -16.87
N LEU A 40 8.94 5.75 -17.69
CA LEU A 40 9.22 5.75 -19.13
C LEU A 40 8.41 6.83 -19.86
N LEU A 41 9.06 7.51 -20.81
CA LEU A 41 8.47 8.66 -21.51
C LEU A 41 8.19 8.34 -22.97
N GLU A 42 7.04 8.80 -23.46
CA GLU A 42 6.68 8.73 -24.88
C GLU A 42 7.56 9.66 -25.72
N LYS A 43 7.86 9.24 -26.96
CA LYS A 43 8.76 9.94 -27.86
C LYS A 43 8.08 10.26 -29.20
N ARG A 44 8.54 11.31 -29.86
CA ARG A 44 8.18 11.67 -31.23
C ARG A 44 9.43 11.86 -32.07
N ILE A 45 9.53 11.16 -33.20
CA ILE A 45 10.69 11.19 -34.10
C ILE A 45 10.18 11.24 -35.52
N GLY A 46 10.64 12.22 -36.32
CA GLY A 46 10.21 12.36 -37.71
C GLY A 46 8.68 12.42 -37.90
N GLY A 47 7.95 12.95 -36.91
CA GLY A 47 6.48 12.98 -36.90
C GLY A 47 5.80 11.69 -36.40
N GLN A 48 6.51 10.57 -36.29
CA GLN A 48 5.98 9.32 -35.74
C GLN A 48 5.93 9.36 -34.21
N ARG A 49 4.83 8.89 -33.63
CA ARG A 49 4.65 8.68 -32.18
C ARG A 49 5.14 7.29 -31.81
N LEU A 50 6.10 7.22 -30.90
CA LEU A 50 6.62 5.97 -30.32
C LEU A 50 6.19 5.88 -28.86
N GLY A 51 5.63 4.73 -28.47
CA GLY A 51 5.20 4.48 -27.10
C GLY A 51 6.35 4.60 -26.09
N ALA A 52 6.00 4.79 -24.82
CA ALA A 52 6.97 4.90 -23.72
C ALA A 52 7.86 3.65 -23.59
N GLU A 53 7.30 2.46 -23.82
CA GLU A 53 8.01 1.17 -23.75
C GLU A 53 8.91 0.89 -24.96
N THR A 54 8.55 1.40 -26.14
CA THR A 54 9.26 1.11 -27.38
C THR A 54 10.62 1.82 -27.40
N PRO A 55 11.76 1.10 -27.28
CA PRO A 55 13.06 1.74 -27.38
C PRO A 55 13.29 2.26 -28.80
N ILE A 56 14.07 3.32 -28.93
CA ILE A 56 14.56 3.78 -30.23
C ILE A 56 15.77 2.91 -30.56
N MET A 57 15.69 2.15 -31.65
CA MET A 57 16.79 1.35 -32.14
C MET A 57 17.74 2.25 -32.92
N LEU A 58 19.01 2.25 -32.53
CA LEU A 58 20.07 3.02 -33.16
C LEU A 58 21.09 2.02 -33.71
N ASP A 59 21.41 2.10 -34.99
CA ASP A 59 22.29 1.12 -35.65
C ASP A 59 23.69 1.67 -35.92
N GLN A 60 23.87 2.99 -35.77
CA GLN A 60 25.15 3.67 -35.99
C GLN A 60 25.17 5.03 -35.28
N LYS A 61 26.36 5.64 -35.25
CA LYS A 61 26.58 7.02 -34.83
C LYS A 61 25.66 7.96 -35.61
N MET A 62 24.92 8.82 -34.91
CA MET A 62 24.00 9.76 -35.55
C MET A 62 23.67 10.95 -34.65
N ARG A 63 23.19 12.02 -35.27
CA ARG A 63 22.45 13.08 -34.58
C ARG A 63 20.96 12.72 -34.62
N LEU A 64 20.33 12.70 -33.45
CA LEU A 64 18.93 12.34 -33.30
C LEU A 64 18.15 13.53 -32.74
N ASP A 65 17.22 14.06 -33.54
CA ASP A 65 16.24 15.03 -33.09
C ASP A 65 14.95 14.32 -32.69
N LEU A 66 14.50 14.54 -31.46
CA LEU A 66 13.31 13.90 -30.92
C LEU A 66 12.52 14.83 -30.00
N GLY A 67 11.20 14.67 -30.00
CA GLY A 67 10.32 15.24 -28.99
C GLY A 67 10.06 14.24 -27.88
N VAL A 68 10.16 14.65 -26.62
CA VAL A 68 9.73 13.87 -25.46
C VAL A 68 8.39 14.44 -25.00
N VAL A 69 7.36 13.60 -24.93
CA VAL A 69 6.06 14.02 -24.43
C VAL A 69 6.08 13.94 -22.91
N LEU A 70 5.84 15.08 -22.26
CA LEU A 70 5.76 15.17 -20.82
C LEU A 70 4.41 14.71 -20.31
N PRO A 71 4.36 13.67 -19.46
CA PRO A 71 3.14 13.29 -18.78
C PRO A 71 2.70 14.40 -17.81
N ASP A 72 1.39 14.43 -17.52
CA ASP A 72 0.76 15.45 -16.67
C ASP A 72 1.50 15.67 -15.35
N VAL A 73 2.00 14.62 -14.70
CA VAL A 73 2.71 14.71 -13.42
C VAL A 73 3.93 15.61 -13.43
N LEU A 74 4.68 15.60 -14.53
CA LEU A 74 5.84 16.49 -14.67
C LEU A 74 5.41 17.95 -14.92
N ARG A 75 4.13 18.17 -15.19
CA ARG A 75 3.49 19.48 -15.42
C ARG A 75 2.61 19.92 -14.23
N ARG A 76 2.55 19.16 -13.13
CA ARG A 76 1.75 19.51 -11.93
C ARG A 76 2.45 20.41 -10.94
N SER A 77 3.76 20.57 -11.05
CA SER A 77 4.53 21.45 -10.18
C SER A 77 5.51 22.27 -10.99
N ARG A 78 5.89 23.44 -10.46
CA ARG A 78 6.98 24.25 -11.00
C ARG A 78 8.36 23.82 -10.49
N ARG A 79 8.47 22.62 -9.93
CA ARG A 79 9.76 22.07 -9.48
C ARG A 79 10.57 21.59 -10.68
N ALA A 80 11.89 21.53 -10.50
CA ALA A 80 12.76 20.95 -11.50
C ALA A 80 12.44 19.47 -11.70
N VAL A 81 12.20 19.06 -12.94
CA VAL A 81 12.03 17.68 -13.36
C VAL A 81 13.23 17.27 -14.21
N HIS A 82 13.67 16.02 -14.08
CA HIS A 82 14.79 15.50 -14.86
C HIS A 82 14.27 14.59 -15.96
N ILE A 83 14.81 14.73 -17.17
CA ILE A 83 14.64 13.76 -18.27
C ILE A 83 15.98 13.10 -18.50
N CYS A 84 16.03 11.79 -18.36
CA CYS A 84 17.22 10.97 -18.46
C CYS A 84 17.15 10.07 -19.68
N PHE A 85 18.25 10.03 -20.42
CA PHE A 85 18.45 9.23 -21.62
C PHE A 85 19.31 8.02 -21.26
N GLU A 86 18.79 6.82 -21.54
CA GLU A 86 19.42 5.55 -21.20
C GLU A 86 19.78 4.78 -22.47
N LEU A 87 21.05 4.45 -22.64
CA LEU A 87 21.55 3.64 -23.75
C LEU A 87 21.88 2.25 -23.24
N ASN A 88 21.27 1.22 -23.84
CA ASN A 88 21.45 -0.18 -23.44
C ASN A 88 21.22 -0.40 -21.93
N GLY A 89 20.24 0.31 -21.36
CA GLY A 89 19.89 0.24 -19.94
C GLY A 89 20.84 1.00 -19.00
N LYS A 90 21.85 1.70 -19.52
CA LYS A 90 22.73 2.56 -18.71
C LYS A 90 22.34 4.02 -18.87
N ARG A 91 22.07 4.70 -17.75
CA ARG A 91 21.81 6.13 -17.71
C ARG A 91 23.05 6.90 -18.19
N ASN A 92 22.89 7.64 -19.29
CA ASN A 92 23.98 8.36 -19.94
C ASN A 92 23.93 9.85 -19.59
N ARG A 93 22.78 10.51 -19.83
CA ARG A 93 22.63 11.96 -19.64
C ARG A 93 21.27 12.31 -19.07
N CYS A 94 21.21 13.28 -18.16
CA CYS A 94 19.96 13.84 -17.65
C CYS A 94 19.90 15.36 -17.88
N HIS A 95 18.72 15.87 -18.23
CA HIS A 95 18.44 17.29 -18.39
C HIS A 95 17.42 17.74 -17.35
N ALA A 96 17.75 18.78 -16.59
CA ALA A 96 16.83 19.41 -15.66
C ALA A 96 15.98 20.46 -16.39
N LEU A 97 14.66 20.40 -16.20
CA LEU A 97 13.67 21.27 -16.82
C LEU A 97 12.75 21.83 -15.76
N VAL A 98 12.21 23.03 -15.99
CA VAL A 98 11.19 23.63 -15.11
C VAL A 98 9.94 23.93 -15.92
N TRP A 99 8.80 23.38 -15.49
CA TRP A 99 7.52 23.67 -16.11
C TRP A 99 7.07 25.10 -15.81
N LYS A 100 6.84 25.88 -16.87
CA LYS A 100 6.35 27.26 -16.85
C LYS A 100 4.96 27.43 -17.47
N GLY A 101 4.41 26.39 -18.10
CA GLY A 101 3.05 26.40 -18.64
C GLY A 101 1.98 26.26 -17.56
N ASP A 102 0.72 26.12 -17.99
CA ASP A 102 -0.40 25.85 -17.08
C ASP A 102 -0.21 24.51 -16.37
N LEU A 103 -0.50 24.48 -15.07
CA LEU A 103 -0.36 23.25 -14.31
C LEU A 103 -1.44 22.26 -14.74
N ALA A 104 -1.05 21.03 -15.03
CA ALA A 104 -2.02 19.98 -15.30
C ALA A 104 -2.92 19.79 -14.06
N PRO A 105 -4.25 19.66 -14.23
CA PRO A 105 -5.13 19.39 -13.10
C PRO A 105 -4.73 18.06 -12.45
N PRO A 106 -4.91 17.90 -11.13
CA PRO A 106 -4.71 16.62 -10.49
C PRO A 106 -5.70 15.61 -11.09
N LYS A 107 -5.18 14.45 -11.51
CA LYS A 107 -6.05 13.35 -11.92
C LYS A 107 -6.92 12.92 -10.74
N PRO A 108 -8.18 12.52 -10.98
CA PRO A 108 -8.97 11.85 -9.96
C PRO A 108 -8.19 10.67 -9.38
N ARG A 109 -8.23 10.55 -8.06
CA ARG A 109 -7.49 9.52 -7.33
C ARG A 109 -8.14 8.16 -7.57
N ARG A 110 -7.35 7.11 -7.72
CA ARG A 110 -7.84 5.72 -7.72
C ARG A 110 -7.44 5.01 -6.44
N LEU A 111 -8.20 3.99 -6.05
CA LEU A 111 -7.83 3.07 -4.98
C LEU A 111 -7.35 1.75 -5.58
N TRP A 112 -6.13 1.35 -5.21
CA TRP A 112 -5.60 0.01 -5.40
C TRP A 112 -5.51 -0.65 -4.03
N ALA A 113 -6.04 -1.85 -3.87
CA ALA A 113 -6.00 -2.54 -2.58
C ALA A 113 -5.60 -4.01 -2.73
N VAL A 114 -4.70 -4.48 -1.87
CA VAL A 114 -4.47 -5.90 -1.62
C VAL A 114 -4.98 -6.19 -0.22
N ILE A 115 -6.09 -6.90 -0.11
CA ILE A 115 -6.78 -7.15 1.17
C ILE A 115 -6.75 -8.65 1.46
N ILE A 116 -6.09 -9.02 2.54
CA ILE A 116 -5.78 -10.41 2.89
C ILE A 116 -6.43 -10.78 4.22
N GLY A 117 -7.13 -11.91 4.26
CA GLY A 117 -7.73 -12.48 5.47
C GLY A 117 -7.59 -14.00 5.49
N VAL A 118 -6.71 -14.53 6.35
CA VAL A 118 -6.39 -15.97 6.39
C VAL A 118 -7.01 -16.59 7.64
N SER A 119 -8.21 -17.16 7.50
CA SER A 119 -8.92 -17.84 8.59
C SER A 119 -8.73 -19.35 8.54
N LYS A 120 -8.99 -19.96 7.38
CA LYS A 120 -8.75 -21.38 7.17
C LYS A 120 -7.28 -21.61 6.80
N HIS A 121 -6.66 -22.61 7.40
CA HIS A 121 -5.35 -23.12 7.03
C HIS A 121 -5.42 -24.58 6.59
N LYS A 122 -4.38 -25.04 5.90
CA LYS A 122 -4.20 -26.47 5.58
C LYS A 122 -4.17 -27.32 6.87
N PHE A 123 -3.63 -26.77 7.95
CA PHE A 123 -3.59 -27.38 9.27
C PHE A 123 -4.56 -26.65 10.21
N SER A 124 -5.58 -27.36 10.71
CA SER A 124 -6.66 -26.74 11.48
C SER A 124 -6.24 -26.15 12.83
N SER A 125 -5.08 -26.55 13.36
CA SER A 125 -4.50 -25.94 14.57
C SER A 125 -4.14 -24.46 14.40
N TYR A 126 -4.04 -23.98 13.16
CA TYR A 126 -3.81 -22.59 12.82
C TYR A 126 -5.10 -21.85 12.44
N ASP A 127 -6.26 -22.52 12.39
CA ASP A 127 -7.49 -21.85 11.99
C ASP A 127 -7.81 -20.68 12.92
N LEU A 128 -8.02 -19.50 12.33
CA LEU A 128 -8.49 -18.30 13.01
C LEU A 128 -9.98 -18.10 12.70
N PRO A 129 -10.82 -17.80 13.70
CA PRO A 129 -12.25 -17.78 13.47
C PRO A 129 -12.73 -16.58 12.66
N PHE A 130 -12.10 -15.39 12.77
CA PHE A 130 -12.70 -14.16 12.23
C PHE A 130 -11.82 -13.31 11.30
N THR A 131 -10.58 -13.68 11.01
CA THR A 131 -9.68 -12.89 10.13
C THR A 131 -10.21 -12.69 8.70
N GLN A 132 -11.04 -13.60 8.21
CA GLN A 132 -11.77 -13.47 6.95
C GLN A 132 -12.79 -12.33 7.00
N ASN A 133 -13.44 -12.12 8.15
CA ASN A 133 -14.43 -11.06 8.32
C ASN A 133 -13.75 -9.70 8.24
N ASP A 134 -12.55 -9.55 8.82
CA ASP A 134 -11.77 -8.31 8.73
C ASP A 134 -11.53 -7.90 7.29
N ALA A 135 -11.06 -8.84 6.47
CA ALA A 135 -10.80 -8.61 5.05
C ALA A 135 -12.09 -8.35 4.26
N LEU A 136 -13.13 -9.14 4.48
CA LEU A 136 -14.40 -9.03 3.76
C LEU A 136 -15.15 -7.74 4.11
N ASP A 137 -15.16 -7.34 5.39
CA ASP A 137 -15.80 -6.10 5.85
C ASP A 137 -15.05 -4.87 5.32
N LEU A 138 -13.71 -4.88 5.33
CA LEU A 138 -12.91 -3.79 4.76
C LEU A 138 -13.14 -3.64 3.26
N ALA A 139 -13.14 -4.75 2.51
CA ALA A 139 -13.44 -4.73 1.09
C ALA A 139 -14.85 -4.20 0.81
N GLN A 140 -15.86 -4.68 1.55
CA GLN A 140 -17.24 -4.26 1.40
C GLN A 140 -17.42 -2.75 1.59
N ILE A 141 -16.73 -2.15 2.57
CA ILE A 141 -16.78 -0.70 2.81
C ILE A 141 -16.40 0.09 1.55
N PHE A 142 -15.29 -0.25 0.89
CA PHE A 142 -14.84 0.48 -0.30
C PHE A 142 -15.70 0.19 -1.53
N VAL A 143 -16.19 -1.05 -1.67
CA VAL A 143 -17.13 -1.42 -2.72
C VAL A 143 -18.44 -0.64 -2.59
N ASP A 144 -19.05 -0.63 -1.42
CA ASP A 144 -20.32 0.06 -1.16
C ASP A 144 -20.21 1.58 -1.39
N ASP A 145 -19.09 2.18 -0.99
CA ASP A 145 -18.82 3.60 -1.18
C ASP A 145 -18.73 3.95 -2.68
N TYR A 146 -17.96 3.14 -3.42
CA TYR A 146 -17.76 3.32 -4.86
C TYR A 146 -19.05 3.12 -5.65
N GLU A 147 -19.80 2.03 -5.41
CA GLU A 147 -21.05 1.77 -6.11
C GLU A 147 -22.07 2.88 -5.87
N ARG A 148 -22.18 3.33 -4.62
CA ARG A 148 -23.14 4.38 -4.26
C ARG A 148 -22.79 5.73 -4.87
N ARG A 149 -21.50 6.12 -4.84
CA ARG A 149 -21.09 7.50 -5.13
C ARG A 149 -20.50 7.72 -6.52
N ALA A 150 -19.81 6.72 -7.07
CA ALA A 150 -19.24 6.81 -8.40
C ALA A 150 -20.22 6.28 -9.47
N LEU A 151 -20.94 5.20 -9.18
CA LEU A 151 -21.84 4.56 -10.16
C LEU A 151 -23.31 4.98 -10.01
N GLY A 152 -23.77 5.24 -8.79
CA GLY A 152 -25.18 5.51 -8.48
C GLY A 152 -25.73 6.88 -8.93
N GLY A 153 -24.90 7.80 -9.44
CA GLY A 153 -25.32 9.05 -10.08
C GLY A 153 -26.05 10.11 -9.21
N GLY A 154 -26.35 9.82 -7.94
CA GLY A 154 -27.17 10.67 -7.07
C GLY A 154 -26.55 11.06 -5.71
N ALA A 155 -25.27 10.79 -5.49
CA ALA A 155 -24.62 11.09 -4.22
C ALA A 155 -24.39 12.60 -4.06
N LYS A 156 -24.75 13.15 -2.89
CA LYS A 156 -24.49 14.56 -2.51
C LYS A 156 -22.98 14.85 -2.39
N VAL A 157 -22.21 13.83 -2.01
CA VAL A 157 -20.76 13.88 -1.87
C VAL A 157 -20.13 13.08 -3.00
N LYS A 158 -19.17 13.68 -3.72
CA LYS A 158 -18.42 12.99 -4.78
C LYS A 158 -17.60 11.85 -4.17
N SER A 159 -17.47 10.76 -4.92
CA SER A 159 -16.56 9.66 -4.58
C SER A 159 -15.13 10.18 -4.40
N ASP A 160 -14.44 9.71 -3.37
CA ASP A 160 -13.00 9.98 -3.18
C ASP A 160 -12.16 9.35 -4.28
N PHE A 161 -12.67 8.28 -4.88
CA PHE A 161 -11.99 7.50 -5.88
C PHE A 161 -12.77 7.48 -7.19
N SER A 162 -12.11 7.77 -8.30
CA SER A 162 -12.69 7.59 -9.64
C SER A 162 -12.80 6.13 -10.05
N GLU A 163 -11.92 5.29 -9.50
CA GLU A 163 -11.90 3.84 -9.71
C GLU A 163 -11.46 3.17 -8.40
N VAL A 164 -12.01 1.99 -8.16
CA VAL A 164 -11.57 1.06 -7.12
C VAL A 164 -11.06 -0.19 -7.81
N HIS A 165 -9.97 -0.77 -7.30
CA HIS A 165 -9.40 -2.05 -7.74
C HIS A 165 -8.96 -2.81 -6.50
N ILE A 166 -9.60 -3.95 -6.21
CA ILE A 166 -9.30 -4.75 -5.02
C ILE A 166 -8.85 -6.14 -5.44
N ASP A 167 -7.61 -6.49 -5.12
CA ASP A 167 -7.13 -7.87 -5.13
C ASP A 167 -7.41 -8.48 -3.74
N LEU A 168 -8.42 -9.35 -3.67
CA LEU A 168 -8.94 -9.95 -2.45
C LEU A 168 -8.39 -11.36 -2.26
N VAL A 169 -7.70 -11.57 -1.14
CA VAL A 169 -6.99 -12.82 -0.84
C VAL A 169 -7.53 -13.40 0.47
N VAL A 170 -8.57 -14.22 0.38
CA VAL A 170 -9.29 -14.71 1.57
C VAL A 170 -9.28 -16.23 1.63
N SER A 171 -8.98 -16.77 2.81
CA SER A 171 -9.10 -18.20 3.11
C SER A 171 -10.32 -18.44 4.02
N PRO A 172 -11.52 -18.64 3.46
CA PRO A 172 -12.74 -18.68 4.25
C PRO A 172 -12.91 -20.03 4.99
N SER A 173 -13.31 -19.96 6.25
CA SER A 173 -13.60 -21.09 7.15
C SER A 173 -15.10 -21.41 7.26
N SER A 174 -15.98 -20.52 6.81
CA SER A 174 -17.44 -20.67 6.92
C SER A 174 -18.17 -20.62 5.57
N ALA A 175 -19.47 -20.95 5.57
CA ALA A 175 -20.32 -20.82 4.38
C ALA A 175 -20.61 -19.36 4.05
N SER A 176 -20.97 -18.54 5.05
CA SER A 176 -21.31 -17.13 4.81
C SER A 176 -20.12 -16.33 4.27
N ALA A 177 -18.90 -16.60 4.75
CA ALA A 177 -17.69 -15.97 4.25
C ALA A 177 -17.39 -16.38 2.79
N ARG A 178 -17.63 -17.64 2.41
CA ARG A 178 -17.51 -18.10 1.00
C ARG A 178 -18.51 -17.42 0.09
N GLU A 179 -19.75 -17.26 0.54
CA GLU A 179 -20.81 -16.58 -0.22
C GLU A 179 -20.49 -15.08 -0.39
N GLN A 180 -20.07 -14.40 0.67
CA GLN A 180 -19.67 -13.00 0.62
C GLN A 180 -18.44 -12.79 -0.27
N LEU A 181 -17.43 -13.67 -0.16
CA LEU A 181 -16.26 -13.65 -1.06
C LEU A 181 -16.70 -13.77 -2.52
N LYS A 182 -17.54 -14.76 -2.83
CA LYS A 182 -18.08 -14.97 -4.19
C LYS A 182 -18.84 -13.74 -4.69
N SER A 183 -19.66 -13.13 -3.83
CA SER A 183 -20.40 -11.90 -4.14
C SER A 183 -19.46 -10.73 -4.47
N LEU A 184 -18.46 -10.47 -3.63
CA LEU A 184 -17.46 -9.42 -3.86
C LEU A 184 -16.67 -9.67 -5.15
N THR A 185 -16.17 -10.90 -5.38
CA THR A 185 -15.41 -11.24 -6.59
C THR A 185 -16.25 -11.32 -7.87
N SER A 186 -17.58 -11.21 -7.77
CA SER A 186 -18.44 -11.07 -8.95
C SER A 186 -18.43 -9.65 -9.54
N LYS A 187 -17.93 -8.68 -8.77
CA LYS A 187 -17.79 -7.29 -9.21
C LYS A 187 -16.57 -7.16 -10.13
N PRO A 188 -16.65 -6.39 -11.24
CA PRO A 188 -15.57 -6.30 -12.23
C PRO A 188 -14.28 -5.64 -11.71
N TYR A 189 -14.34 -4.96 -10.57
CA TYR A 189 -13.23 -4.26 -9.93
C TYR A 189 -12.68 -5.01 -8.69
N VAL A 190 -13.11 -6.25 -8.45
CA VAL A 190 -12.58 -7.11 -7.38
C VAL A 190 -12.05 -8.41 -7.98
N THR A 191 -10.75 -8.66 -7.86
CA THR A 191 -10.12 -9.92 -8.29
C THR A 191 -9.87 -10.81 -7.07
N GLY A 192 -10.40 -12.03 -7.08
CA GLY A 192 -10.07 -13.04 -6.07
C GLY A 192 -8.74 -13.74 -6.36
N HIS A 193 -7.93 -13.98 -5.33
CA HIS A 193 -6.72 -14.82 -5.42
C HIS A 193 -6.72 -15.92 -4.35
N PRO A 194 -6.01 -17.05 -4.59
CA PRO A 194 -5.76 -18.03 -3.55
C PRO A 194 -5.00 -17.42 -2.37
N ALA A 195 -5.37 -17.81 -1.14
CA ALA A 195 -4.72 -17.36 0.09
C ALA A 195 -3.35 -18.00 0.35
N THR A 196 -2.54 -18.16 -0.69
CA THR A 196 -1.16 -18.67 -0.63
C THR A 196 -0.18 -17.52 -0.78
N ARG A 197 1.08 -17.74 -0.41
CA ARG A 197 2.17 -16.78 -0.69
C ARG A 197 2.19 -16.35 -2.16
N GLN A 198 2.07 -17.30 -3.08
CA GLN A 198 2.08 -17.01 -4.52
C GLN A 198 0.90 -16.12 -4.93
N GLY A 199 -0.31 -16.36 -4.41
CA GLY A 199 -1.48 -15.52 -4.70
C GLY A 199 -1.29 -14.09 -4.21
N ILE A 200 -0.72 -13.90 -3.00
CA ILE A 200 -0.40 -12.56 -2.48
C ILE A 200 0.66 -11.87 -3.34
N LEU A 201 1.73 -12.58 -3.70
CA LEU A 201 2.79 -12.02 -4.56
C LEU A 201 2.27 -11.69 -5.96
N GLN A 202 1.35 -12.49 -6.51
CA GLN A 202 0.70 -12.18 -7.78
C GLN A 202 -0.10 -10.87 -7.68
N ALA A 203 -0.90 -10.69 -6.63
CA ALA A 203 -1.63 -9.45 -6.39
C ALA A 203 -0.70 -8.23 -6.29
N LEU A 204 0.38 -8.32 -5.50
CA LEU A 204 1.38 -7.25 -5.39
C LEU A 204 2.10 -6.98 -6.73
N ASN A 205 2.54 -8.02 -7.43
CA ASN A 205 3.27 -7.89 -8.69
C ASN A 205 2.41 -7.31 -9.82
N ARG A 206 1.09 -7.58 -9.83
CA ARG A 206 0.17 -6.93 -10.78
C ARG A 206 0.21 -5.41 -10.63
N LEU A 207 0.21 -4.91 -9.40
CA LEU A 207 0.29 -3.47 -9.16
C LEU A 207 1.66 -2.89 -9.50
N VAL A 208 2.74 -3.59 -9.14
CA VAL A 208 4.11 -3.21 -9.51
C VAL A 208 4.25 -3.09 -11.02
N GLU A 209 3.77 -4.08 -11.77
CA GLU A 209 3.83 -4.05 -13.23
C GLU A 209 2.96 -2.92 -13.80
N ARG A 210 1.80 -2.68 -13.19
CA ARG A 210 0.94 -1.57 -13.60
C ARG A 210 1.58 -0.21 -13.38
N ASP A 211 2.28 0.00 -12.26
CA ASP A 211 2.98 1.25 -11.97
C ASP A 211 4.16 1.54 -12.92
N ARG A 212 4.71 0.50 -13.57
CA ARG A 212 5.72 0.68 -14.61
C ARG A 212 5.13 1.30 -15.88
N HIS A 213 3.86 1.03 -16.16
CA HIS A 213 3.18 1.44 -17.40
C HIS A 213 2.20 2.60 -17.20
N GLU A 214 1.66 2.74 -16.00
CA GLU A 214 0.70 3.77 -15.60
C GLU A 214 1.28 4.59 -14.46
N GLU A 215 0.95 5.87 -14.43
CA GLU A 215 1.39 6.76 -13.36
C GLU A 215 0.46 6.62 -12.14
N LEU A 216 0.91 5.94 -11.08
CA LEU A 216 0.09 5.74 -9.86
C LEU A 216 0.39 6.77 -8.75
N SER A 217 1.26 7.75 -8.99
CA SER A 217 1.77 8.66 -7.96
C SER A 217 0.73 9.49 -7.18
N ASN A 218 -0.50 9.57 -7.70
CA ASN A 218 -1.63 10.27 -7.06
C ASN A 218 -2.67 9.31 -6.48
N ASP A 219 -2.52 8.01 -6.70
CA ASP A 219 -3.43 6.98 -6.23
C ASP A 219 -3.15 6.64 -4.76
N LEU A 220 -4.12 5.97 -4.13
CA LEU A 220 -3.90 5.28 -2.85
C LEU A 220 -3.65 3.80 -3.13
N PHE A 221 -2.56 3.28 -2.59
CA PHE A 221 -2.36 1.85 -2.39
C PHE A 221 -2.63 1.47 -0.93
N LEU A 222 -3.57 0.55 -0.73
CA LEU A 222 -3.88 -0.06 0.57
C LEU A 222 -3.40 -1.50 0.59
N PHE A 223 -2.51 -1.84 1.51
CA PHE A 223 -2.19 -3.22 1.86
C PHE A 223 -2.79 -3.55 3.21
N HIS A 224 -3.65 -4.57 3.29
CA HIS A 224 -4.21 -5.05 4.55
C HIS A 224 -3.93 -6.54 4.70
N PHE A 225 -3.37 -6.94 5.84
CA PHE A 225 -3.22 -8.34 6.23
C PHE A 225 -3.87 -8.60 7.58
N SER A 226 -4.79 -9.55 7.64
CA SER A 226 -5.32 -10.14 8.88
C SER A 226 -5.07 -11.65 8.90
N GLY A 227 -4.36 -12.14 9.93
CA GLY A 227 -3.93 -13.53 10.01
C GLY A 227 -2.88 -13.77 11.10
N HIS A 228 -2.30 -14.97 11.11
CA HIS A 228 -1.15 -15.23 11.97
C HIS A 228 0.09 -14.48 11.46
N GLY A 229 0.83 -13.91 12.41
CA GLY A 229 2.14 -13.32 12.18
C GLY A 229 3.10 -13.77 13.27
N PHE A 230 4.38 -13.80 12.94
CA PHE A 230 5.44 -14.04 13.89
C PHE A 230 6.74 -13.41 13.43
N ILE A 231 7.68 -13.30 14.35
CA ILE A 231 9.04 -12.85 14.03
C ILE A 231 9.82 -14.06 13.55
N HIS A 232 10.37 -13.93 12.34
CA HIS A 232 10.99 -14.98 11.58
C HIS A 232 12.12 -15.66 12.39
N PRO A 233 11.99 -16.96 12.72
CA PRO A 233 12.81 -17.60 13.76
C PRO A 233 14.28 -17.82 13.39
N TYR A 234 14.65 -17.63 12.12
CA TYR A 234 16.00 -17.83 11.61
C TYR A 234 16.62 -16.56 11.01
N ASN A 235 15.97 -15.41 11.18
CA ASN A 235 16.50 -14.11 10.77
C ASN A 235 16.19 -13.05 11.83
N ARG A 236 16.36 -13.44 13.11
CA ARG A 236 16.06 -12.61 14.28
C ARG A 236 16.92 -11.34 14.32
N GLU A 237 18.19 -11.44 13.90
CA GLU A 237 19.11 -10.30 13.83
C GLU A 237 18.63 -9.20 12.86
N ALA A 238 17.91 -9.57 11.80
CA ALA A 238 17.29 -8.62 10.89
C ALA A 238 15.86 -8.21 11.30
N GLY A 239 15.33 -8.74 12.40
CA GLY A 239 14.00 -8.41 12.91
C GLY A 239 12.83 -8.83 12.00
N ARG A 240 13.06 -9.72 11.02
CA ARG A 240 12.09 -9.96 9.94
C ARG A 240 10.75 -10.49 10.45
N SER A 241 9.66 -9.94 9.94
CA SER A 241 8.31 -10.47 10.16
C SER A 241 7.92 -11.49 9.09
N ALA A 242 7.16 -12.50 9.49
CA ALA A 242 6.57 -13.49 8.59
C ALA A 242 5.06 -13.58 8.83
N PHE A 243 4.31 -13.63 7.74
CA PHE A 243 2.86 -13.66 7.72
C PHE A 243 2.40 -14.99 7.15
N VAL A 244 1.66 -15.75 7.96
CA VAL A 244 1.24 -17.12 7.65
C VAL A 244 0.17 -17.10 6.57
N THR A 245 0.31 -17.99 5.60
CA THR A 245 -0.68 -18.16 4.52
C THR A 245 -1.37 -19.52 4.65
N TYR A 246 -2.37 -19.79 3.81
CA TYR A 246 -3.14 -21.03 3.84
C TYR A 246 -2.25 -22.29 3.85
N ALA A 247 -1.17 -22.27 3.06
CA ALA A 247 -0.32 -23.43 2.81
C ALA A 247 0.87 -23.56 3.76
N THR A 248 1.04 -22.66 4.73
CA THR A 248 2.15 -22.72 5.68
C THR A 248 2.07 -23.97 6.53
N ASP A 249 3.14 -24.77 6.50
CA ASP A 249 3.31 -25.96 7.31
C ASP A 249 4.22 -25.63 8.51
N PRO A 250 3.79 -25.94 9.74
CA PRO A 250 4.50 -25.59 10.96
C PRO A 250 5.79 -26.38 11.20
N GLU A 251 5.98 -27.53 10.54
CA GLU A 251 7.13 -28.41 10.79
C GLU A 251 8.30 -28.18 9.81
N LEU A 252 8.18 -27.22 8.89
CA LEU A 252 9.17 -27.01 7.83
C LEU A 252 10.48 -26.38 8.31
N ALA A 253 11.57 -26.81 7.68
CA ALA A 253 12.88 -26.19 7.84
C ALA A 253 12.92 -24.75 7.25
N ARG A 254 13.90 -23.94 7.69
CA ARG A 254 14.08 -22.53 7.31
C ARG A 254 13.85 -22.21 5.83
N ALA A 255 14.53 -22.93 4.94
CA ALA A 255 14.51 -22.65 3.49
C ALA A 255 13.13 -22.94 2.86
N GLU A 256 12.39 -23.87 3.45
CA GLU A 256 11.07 -24.25 2.96
C GLU A 256 10.01 -23.28 3.49
N MET A 257 10.11 -22.83 4.75
CA MET A 257 9.17 -21.85 5.35
C MET A 257 9.03 -20.58 4.51
N ASP A 258 10.13 -19.99 4.03
CA ASP A 258 10.12 -18.79 3.16
C ASP A 258 9.29 -18.99 1.87
N SER A 259 9.08 -20.24 1.43
CA SER A 259 8.25 -20.56 0.28
C SER A 259 6.74 -20.52 0.57
N TYR A 260 6.33 -20.57 1.84
CA TYR A 260 4.93 -20.65 2.25
C TYR A 260 4.43 -19.46 3.07
N VAL A 261 5.31 -18.59 3.57
CA VAL A 261 4.92 -17.36 4.27
C VAL A 261 5.16 -16.14 3.40
N LEU A 262 4.35 -15.10 3.56
CA LEU A 262 4.73 -13.79 3.07
C LEU A 262 5.72 -13.18 4.07
N THR A 263 6.93 -12.86 3.62
CA THR A 263 7.89 -12.16 4.49
C THR A 263 7.69 -10.65 4.40
N SER A 264 8.05 -9.93 5.46
CA SER A 264 8.17 -8.46 5.43
C SER A 264 9.11 -7.99 4.32
N ALA A 265 10.19 -8.72 4.04
CA ALA A 265 11.11 -8.40 2.94
C ALA A 265 10.45 -8.47 1.56
N ASP A 266 9.58 -9.47 1.32
CA ASP A 266 8.80 -9.55 0.08
C ASP A 266 7.86 -8.35 -0.07
N LEU A 267 7.17 -7.98 1.02
CA LEU A 267 6.27 -6.83 1.06
C LEU A 267 7.04 -5.53 0.82
N ILE A 268 8.13 -5.29 1.54
CA ILE A 268 9.00 -4.10 1.41
C ILE A 268 9.47 -3.94 -0.03
N LYS A 269 10.00 -5.01 -0.63
CA LYS A 269 10.46 -5.01 -2.02
C LYS A 269 9.35 -4.63 -3.02
N ALA A 270 8.11 -5.06 -2.78
CA ALA A 270 6.98 -4.65 -3.61
C ALA A 270 6.64 -3.17 -3.38
N LEU A 271 6.58 -2.72 -2.13
CA LEU A 271 6.26 -1.33 -1.76
C LEU A 271 7.29 -0.33 -2.29
N GLU A 272 8.58 -0.67 -2.35
CA GLU A 272 9.61 0.18 -2.94
C GLU A 272 9.40 0.45 -4.44
N GLN A 273 8.73 -0.49 -5.13
CA GLN A 273 8.47 -0.41 -6.57
C GLN A 273 7.13 0.24 -6.92
N ILE A 274 6.29 0.55 -5.94
CA ILE A 274 4.99 1.20 -6.15
C ILE A 274 5.14 2.69 -5.87
N SER A 275 4.71 3.55 -6.79
CA SER A 275 4.85 5.00 -6.70
C SER A 275 3.68 5.68 -5.98
N ALA A 276 2.55 4.97 -5.85
CA ALA A 276 1.36 5.43 -5.15
C ALA A 276 1.64 5.79 -3.69
N GLU A 277 0.75 6.63 -3.13
CA GLU A 277 0.70 6.84 -1.68
C GLU A 277 0.28 5.54 -1.00
N LYS A 278 0.95 5.14 0.09
CA LYS A 278 0.77 3.80 0.65
C LYS A 278 0.29 3.84 2.08
N LEU A 279 -0.72 3.01 2.35
CA LEU A 279 -1.21 2.68 3.68
C LEU A 279 -1.10 1.16 3.86
N VAL A 280 -0.33 0.74 4.84
CA VAL A 280 -0.08 -0.67 5.17
C VAL A 280 -0.67 -0.95 6.54
N ILE A 281 -1.51 -1.96 6.63
CA ILE A 281 -2.24 -2.34 7.83
C ILE A 281 -1.98 -3.82 8.09
N ILE A 282 -1.39 -4.12 9.24
CA ILE A 282 -0.99 -5.47 9.64
C ILE A 282 -1.71 -5.81 10.95
N ASP A 283 -2.80 -6.58 10.84
CA ASP A 283 -3.46 -7.23 11.96
C ASP A 283 -2.92 -8.65 12.15
N ALA A 284 -1.78 -8.74 12.83
CA ALA A 284 -1.11 -10.00 13.08
C ALA A 284 -0.27 -9.93 14.35
N CYS A 285 -0.07 -11.07 15.01
CA CYS A 285 0.85 -11.15 16.15
C CYS A 285 2.27 -10.74 15.74
N ARG A 286 3.00 -10.10 16.67
CA ARG A 286 4.41 -9.71 16.48
C ARG A 286 5.30 -10.37 17.52
N VAL A 287 5.04 -11.64 17.79
CA VAL A 287 5.75 -12.44 18.80
C VAL A 287 6.80 -13.34 18.13
N PRO A 288 7.90 -13.68 18.82
CA PRO A 288 8.80 -14.71 18.33
C PRO A 288 8.09 -16.07 18.31
N VAL A 289 8.44 -16.92 17.34
CA VAL A 289 8.09 -18.34 17.42
C VAL A 289 8.72 -18.90 18.70
N ARG A 290 7.93 -19.55 19.55
CA ARG A 290 8.41 -20.18 20.79
C ARG A 290 9.47 -21.23 20.43
N LYS A 291 10.74 -20.90 20.64
CA LYS A 291 11.84 -21.87 20.67
C LYS A 291 12.18 -22.19 22.12
N SER A 292 12.62 -23.42 22.35
CA SER A 292 13.05 -23.95 23.64
C SER A 292 14.42 -23.42 24.11
N ASP A 293 15.07 -22.55 23.32
CA ASP A 293 16.46 -22.10 23.52
C ASP A 293 16.63 -20.92 24.49
N GLY A 294 15.52 -20.31 24.96
CA GLY A 294 15.56 -19.35 26.07
C GLY A 294 16.24 -18.01 25.77
N GLU A 295 16.61 -17.72 24.53
CA GLU A 295 17.19 -16.44 24.13
C GLU A 295 16.18 -15.28 24.30
N ALA A 296 16.67 -14.16 24.81
CA ALA A 296 15.86 -12.96 25.02
C ALA A 296 15.47 -12.33 23.67
N PHE A 297 14.18 -11.98 23.54
CA PHE A 297 13.65 -11.28 22.37
C PHE A 297 13.94 -9.77 22.48
N ASP A 298 14.59 -9.19 21.46
CA ASP A 298 14.78 -7.75 21.35
C ASP A 298 13.67 -7.11 20.46
N PRO A 299 12.70 -6.38 21.05
CA PRO A 299 11.65 -5.69 20.30
C PRO A 299 12.16 -4.52 19.43
N GLY A 300 13.37 -4.02 19.69
CA GLY A 300 13.99 -2.95 18.91
C GLY A 300 14.24 -3.35 17.46
N LEU A 301 14.68 -4.60 17.22
CA LEU A 301 15.03 -5.10 15.88
C LEU A 301 13.82 -5.13 14.92
N VAL A 302 12.67 -5.59 15.40
CA VAL A 302 11.43 -5.66 14.60
C VAL A 302 10.86 -4.27 14.33
N SER A 303 11.11 -3.33 15.23
CA SER A 303 10.69 -1.94 15.05
C SER A 303 11.57 -1.23 14.02
N ALA A 304 12.89 -1.50 14.04
CA ALA A 304 13.84 -0.95 13.08
C ALA A 304 13.58 -1.41 11.64
N GLU A 305 13.18 -2.66 11.41
CA GLU A 305 12.90 -3.21 10.07
C GLU A 305 12.00 -2.29 9.24
N PHE A 306 10.89 -1.81 9.82
CA PHE A 306 9.93 -0.94 9.13
C PHE A 306 10.26 0.54 9.23
N GLN A 307 11.05 0.97 10.22
CA GLN A 307 11.43 2.37 10.40
C GLN A 307 12.57 2.80 9.48
N ASP A 308 13.58 1.95 9.29
CA ASP A 308 14.80 2.29 8.56
C ASP A 308 14.66 2.08 7.05
N GLN A 309 13.84 1.12 6.62
CA GLN A 309 13.72 0.73 5.21
C GLN A 309 12.61 1.47 4.45
N LEU A 310 11.67 2.15 5.12
CA LEU A 310 10.41 2.56 4.48
C LEU A 310 10.04 4.01 4.76
N LEU A 311 10.74 4.92 4.09
CA LEU A 311 10.36 6.34 4.05
C LEU A 311 9.06 6.62 3.29
N SER A 312 8.44 5.62 2.62
CA SER A 312 7.37 5.87 1.62
C SER A 312 5.95 5.44 2.01
N ALA A 313 5.71 4.83 3.18
CA ALA A 313 4.40 4.28 3.55
C ALA A 313 3.99 4.58 4.99
N HIS A 314 2.68 4.74 5.23
CA HIS A 314 2.09 4.75 6.56
C HIS A 314 1.84 3.32 7.01
N TYR A 315 2.27 2.95 8.21
CA TYR A 315 2.02 1.61 8.78
C TYR A 315 1.13 1.69 10.00
N PHE A 316 0.17 0.78 10.07
CA PHE A 316 -0.50 0.40 11.30
C PHE A 316 -0.22 -1.07 11.60
N PHE A 317 0.19 -1.35 12.82
CA PHE A 317 0.28 -2.70 13.38
C PHE A 317 -0.75 -2.84 14.50
N SER A 318 -1.40 -3.99 14.62
CA SER A 318 -2.38 -4.24 15.67
C SER A 318 -1.80 -4.30 17.08
N GLY A 319 -0.49 -4.55 17.21
CA GLY A 319 0.23 -4.62 18.48
C GLY A 319 1.68 -4.16 18.40
N GLN A 320 2.30 -3.97 19.57
CA GLN A 320 3.74 -3.77 19.69
C GLN A 320 4.51 -5.05 19.37
N ALA A 321 5.80 -4.89 19.08
CA ALA A 321 6.72 -6.03 18.99
C ALA A 321 6.70 -6.79 20.34
N GLY A 322 6.47 -8.09 20.29
CA GLY A 322 6.29 -8.95 21.47
C GLY A 322 4.84 -9.16 21.89
N GLN A 323 3.85 -8.51 21.25
CA GLN A 323 2.44 -8.67 21.60
C GLN A 323 1.66 -9.58 20.63
N TYR A 324 0.67 -10.26 21.19
CA TYR A 324 -0.34 -10.99 20.43
C TYR A 324 -1.42 -10.04 19.91
N SER A 325 -1.92 -10.29 18.68
CA SER A 325 -3.20 -9.73 18.24
C SER A 325 -4.36 -10.60 18.75
N LEU A 326 -5.47 -9.97 19.09
CA LEU A 326 -6.61 -10.59 19.75
C LEU A 326 -7.80 -10.70 18.80
N ASP A 327 -8.30 -11.92 18.62
CA ASP A 327 -9.53 -12.19 17.88
C ASP A 327 -10.75 -12.27 18.83
N GLN A 328 -11.89 -11.68 18.45
CA GLN A 328 -13.01 -11.46 19.37
C GLN A 328 -14.40 -11.63 18.75
N ALA A 329 -15.19 -12.55 19.32
CA ALA A 329 -16.57 -12.80 18.88
C ALA A 329 -17.53 -11.64 19.22
N ASP A 330 -17.35 -10.99 20.38
CA ASP A 330 -18.25 -9.92 20.84
C ASP A 330 -18.11 -8.63 20.00
N TYR A 331 -17.02 -8.50 19.26
CA TYR A 331 -16.70 -7.32 18.44
C TYR A 331 -16.90 -7.62 16.96
N ALA A 332 -18.15 -7.85 16.56
CA ALA A 332 -18.53 -8.02 15.16
C ALA A 332 -18.92 -6.69 14.51
N PHE A 333 -18.24 -6.32 13.43
CA PHE A 333 -18.58 -5.16 12.60
C PHE A 333 -19.90 -5.40 11.85
N ASN A 334 -19.99 -6.50 11.09
CA ASN A 334 -21.23 -6.95 10.47
C ASN A 334 -21.99 -7.92 11.37
N ARG A 335 -22.99 -7.39 12.09
CA ARG A 335 -23.85 -8.17 13.00
C ARG A 335 -24.92 -9.00 12.28
N ALA A 336 -25.08 -8.88 10.95
CA ALA A 336 -26.03 -9.69 10.20
C ALA A 336 -25.56 -11.15 10.01
N ARG A 337 -24.26 -11.44 10.19
CA ARG A 337 -23.71 -12.81 10.12
C ARG A 337 -24.38 -13.75 11.15
N PRO A 338 -24.33 -15.08 10.95
CA PRO A 338 -24.75 -16.04 11.97
C PRO A 338 -23.99 -15.84 13.29
N PRO A 339 -24.60 -16.02 14.47
CA PRO A 339 -23.94 -15.79 15.77
C PRO A 339 -22.60 -16.52 15.96
N SER A 340 -22.47 -17.74 15.42
CA SER A 340 -21.22 -18.52 15.47
C SER A 340 -20.10 -17.97 14.58
N GLU A 341 -20.41 -17.03 13.70
CA GLU A 341 -19.48 -16.44 12.72
C GLU A 341 -19.31 -14.93 12.96
N ARG A 342 -19.95 -14.39 14.01
CA ARG A 342 -19.82 -13.00 14.42
C ARG A 342 -18.53 -12.82 15.19
N GLY A 343 -17.70 -11.93 14.68
CA GLY A 343 -16.47 -11.50 15.31
C GLY A 343 -15.55 -10.86 14.30
N ASN A 344 -14.52 -10.21 14.81
CA ASN A 344 -13.42 -9.62 14.06
C ASN A 344 -12.17 -9.61 14.96
N GLY A 345 -11.00 -9.41 14.35
CA GLY A 345 -9.82 -8.98 15.10
C GLY A 345 -10.15 -7.69 15.85
N LEU A 346 -9.75 -7.57 17.11
CA LEU A 346 -10.08 -6.41 17.94
C LEU A 346 -9.56 -5.10 17.33
N PHE A 347 -8.37 -5.14 16.72
CA PHE A 347 -7.79 -4.01 16.02
C PHE A 347 -8.56 -3.74 14.73
N SER A 348 -8.79 -4.76 13.90
CA SER A 348 -9.59 -4.63 12.67
C SER A 348 -10.99 -4.07 12.93
N PHE A 349 -11.69 -4.51 13.98
CA PHE A 349 -12.97 -3.95 14.39
C PHE A 349 -12.87 -2.44 14.66
N ALA A 350 -11.90 -2.02 15.47
CA ALA A 350 -11.68 -0.61 15.80
C ALA A 350 -11.31 0.22 14.57
N LEU A 351 -10.51 -0.33 13.66
CA LEU A 351 -10.18 0.28 12.37
C LEU A 351 -11.43 0.45 11.48
N LEU A 352 -12.23 -0.60 11.31
CA LEU A 352 -13.46 -0.55 10.52
C LEU A 352 -14.44 0.49 11.08
N LYS A 353 -14.51 0.62 12.41
CA LYS A 353 -15.23 1.70 13.08
C LYS A 353 -14.63 3.07 12.77
N ALA A 354 -13.32 3.25 12.89
CA ALA A 354 -12.65 4.50 12.53
C ALA A 354 -12.94 4.94 11.08
N LEU A 355 -13.13 4.00 10.17
CA LEU A 355 -13.43 4.26 8.76
C LEU A 355 -14.92 4.54 8.46
N THR A 356 -15.82 4.37 9.42
CA THR A 356 -17.27 4.47 9.19
C THR A 356 -18.02 5.32 10.21
N ASP A 357 -17.42 5.55 11.37
CA ASP A 357 -18.00 6.30 12.47
C ASP A 357 -17.73 7.80 12.31
N ARG A 358 -18.76 8.63 12.52
CA ARG A 358 -18.62 10.08 12.51
C ARG A 358 -17.79 10.57 13.69
N ASP A 359 -17.75 9.82 14.78
CA ASP A 359 -16.91 10.18 15.94
C ASP A 359 -15.40 10.01 15.67
N ALA A 360 -15.06 9.39 14.53
CA ALA A 360 -13.70 9.33 13.99
C ALA A 360 -13.31 10.55 13.16
N ASP A 361 -14.26 11.34 12.66
CA ASP A 361 -14.06 12.63 12.00
C ASP A 361 -13.73 13.70 13.05
N LEU A 362 -12.51 13.64 13.58
CA LEU A 362 -12.05 14.57 14.60
C LEU A 362 -11.59 15.87 13.94
N PRO A 363 -12.20 17.03 14.25
CA PRO A 363 -11.93 18.28 13.53
C PRO A 363 -10.44 18.63 13.58
N GLY A 364 -9.72 18.32 12.50
CA GLY A 364 -8.38 18.81 12.25
C GLY A 364 -8.45 20.28 11.82
N PRO A 365 -7.44 21.10 12.16
CA PRO A 365 -7.43 22.53 11.79
C PRO A 365 -7.43 22.80 10.27
N ALA A 366 -7.30 21.77 9.42
CA ALA A 366 -7.28 21.86 7.96
C ALA A 366 -8.29 20.93 7.24
N ALA A 367 -9.02 20.06 7.95
CA ALA A 367 -9.88 19.05 7.33
C ALA A 367 -11.34 19.54 7.26
N GLY A 368 -11.99 19.32 6.12
CA GLY A 368 -13.44 19.50 5.99
C GLY A 368 -14.16 18.34 6.66
N ARG A 369 -15.27 18.61 7.36
CA ARG A 369 -16.10 17.58 8.02
C ARG A 369 -16.39 16.41 7.08
N GLY A 370 -16.26 15.21 7.62
CA GLY A 370 -16.54 13.93 7.00
C GLY A 370 -15.34 13.30 6.30
N ARG A 371 -14.15 13.91 6.26
CA ARG A 371 -13.00 13.32 5.56
C ARG A 371 -12.14 12.54 6.55
N ILE A 372 -12.13 11.22 6.45
CA ILE A 372 -11.31 10.34 7.29
C ILE A 372 -9.88 10.28 6.76
N GLU A 373 -8.97 10.80 7.57
CA GLU A 373 -7.54 10.85 7.30
C GLU A 373 -6.76 9.82 8.13
N VAL A 374 -5.58 9.42 7.65
CA VAL A 374 -4.68 8.50 8.37
C VAL A 374 -4.42 8.96 9.82
N ILE A 375 -4.24 10.25 10.04
CA ILE A 375 -3.96 10.79 11.38
C ILE A 375 -5.19 10.73 12.29
N GLU A 376 -6.40 10.82 11.74
CA GLU A 376 -7.64 10.72 12.50
C GLU A 376 -7.92 9.27 12.89
N VAL A 377 -7.67 8.32 11.97
CA VAL A 377 -7.69 6.89 12.30
C VAL A 377 -6.73 6.59 13.44
N LYS A 378 -5.49 7.11 13.39
CA LYS A 378 -4.54 6.96 14.51
C LYS A 378 -5.10 7.50 15.82
N ARG A 379 -5.61 8.74 15.84
CA ARG A 379 -6.18 9.34 17.05
C ARG A 379 -7.38 8.56 17.59
N TYR A 380 -8.23 8.05 16.69
CA TYR A 380 -9.37 7.22 17.07
C TYR A 380 -8.90 5.92 17.73
N LEU A 381 -7.91 5.25 17.13
CA LEU A 381 -7.30 4.05 17.70
C LEU A 381 -6.61 4.34 19.05
N ASP A 382 -5.85 5.43 19.17
CA ASP A 382 -5.21 5.80 20.43
C ASP A 382 -6.24 5.90 21.56
N ARG A 383 -7.38 6.57 21.33
CA ARG A 383 -8.45 6.69 22.33
C ARG A 383 -9.06 5.35 22.70
N LEU A 384 -9.36 4.49 21.73
CA LEU A 384 -9.95 3.18 22.01
C LEU A 384 -8.99 2.25 22.77
N PHE A 385 -7.68 2.39 22.55
CA PHE A 385 -6.66 1.55 23.17
C PHE A 385 -5.92 2.24 24.33
N ASP A 386 -6.42 3.37 24.84
CA ASP A 386 -5.83 4.09 25.97
C ASP A 386 -6.10 3.37 27.29
N LEU A 387 -5.09 2.69 27.84
CA LEU A 387 -5.19 2.02 29.15
C LEU A 387 -5.29 3.00 30.33
N GLY A 388 -5.00 4.28 30.13
CA GLY A 388 -5.19 5.33 31.14
C GLY A 388 -6.66 5.75 31.30
N ASP A 389 -7.47 5.54 30.26
CA ASP A 389 -8.91 5.78 30.29
C ASP A 389 -9.65 4.50 30.71
N ALA A 390 -10.36 4.56 31.85
CA ALA A 390 -11.09 3.42 32.39
C ALA A 390 -12.19 2.93 31.44
N ASP A 391 -12.76 3.81 30.62
CA ASP A 391 -13.88 3.53 29.73
C ASP A 391 -13.41 3.14 28.31
N SER A 392 -12.10 3.12 28.06
CA SER A 392 -11.57 2.65 26.79
C SER A 392 -11.84 1.16 26.55
N LEU A 393 -11.88 0.78 25.28
CA LEU A 393 -12.07 -0.59 24.84
C LEU A 393 -10.98 -1.51 25.42
N ALA A 394 -9.72 -1.07 25.41
CA ALA A 394 -8.62 -1.81 26.02
C ALA A 394 -8.81 -1.98 27.53
N SER A 395 -9.17 -0.94 28.27
CA SER A 395 -9.38 -1.01 29.72
C SER A 395 -10.54 -1.94 30.11
N ILE A 396 -11.63 -1.92 29.34
CA ILE A 396 -12.78 -2.82 29.53
C ILE A 396 -12.35 -4.29 29.31
N ILE A 397 -11.59 -4.57 28.25
CA ILE A 397 -11.09 -5.92 27.96
C ILE A 397 -10.08 -6.36 29.02
N SER A 398 -9.22 -5.45 29.52
CA SER A 398 -8.21 -5.78 30.54
C SER A 398 -8.86 -6.23 31.82
N ARG A 399 -9.86 -5.47 32.28
CA ARG A 399 -10.63 -5.74 33.49
C ARG A 399 -11.42 -7.04 33.37
N SER A 400 -12.17 -7.21 32.28
CA SER A 400 -13.01 -8.40 32.06
C SER A 400 -12.21 -9.69 31.95
N ARG A 401 -11.01 -9.65 31.33
CA ARG A 401 -10.19 -10.86 31.09
C ARG A 401 -9.07 -11.07 32.10
N ARG A 402 -8.88 -10.15 33.05
CA ARG A 402 -7.73 -10.13 33.97
C ARG A 402 -6.38 -10.25 33.25
N ARG A 403 -6.30 -9.73 32.02
CA ARG A 403 -5.07 -9.72 31.21
C ARG A 403 -4.44 -8.34 31.26
N ARG A 404 -3.16 -8.27 31.63
CA ARG A 404 -2.37 -7.03 31.63
C ARG A 404 -1.73 -6.74 30.27
N ASP A 405 -1.53 -7.77 29.45
CA ASP A 405 -0.95 -7.64 28.12
C ASP A 405 -2.07 -7.57 27.08
N ILE A 406 -2.58 -6.36 26.87
CA ILE A 406 -3.50 -6.04 25.78
C ILE A 406 -2.70 -5.44 24.64
N GLN A 407 -3.04 -5.86 23.43
CA GLN A 407 -2.48 -5.30 22.21
C GLN A 407 -2.54 -3.77 22.21
N GLN A 408 -1.42 -3.12 21.92
CA GLN A 408 -1.33 -1.68 21.76
C GLN A 408 -1.01 -1.39 20.29
N PRO A 409 -1.96 -0.83 19.52
CA PRO A 409 -1.71 -0.53 18.12
C PRO A 409 -0.52 0.42 17.94
N VAL A 410 0.27 0.17 16.91
CA VAL A 410 1.44 1.00 16.59
C VAL A 410 1.23 1.65 15.24
N TYR A 411 1.42 2.97 15.19
CA TYR A 411 1.43 3.73 13.95
C TYR A 411 2.83 4.25 13.63
N ILE A 412 3.29 4.01 12.40
CA ILE A 412 4.54 4.57 11.87
C ILE A 412 4.18 5.48 10.69
N PRO A 413 4.43 6.80 10.77
CA PRO A 413 4.11 7.72 9.68
C PRO A 413 5.07 7.54 8.50
N SER A 414 4.56 7.75 7.29
CA SER A 414 5.38 7.90 6.09
C SER A 414 6.31 9.11 6.24
N ARG A 415 7.59 8.95 5.88
CA ARG A 415 8.62 10.00 5.92
C ARG A 415 8.95 10.44 4.49
N ARG A 416 8.02 11.10 3.79
CA ARG A 416 8.29 11.63 2.44
C ARG A 416 9.46 12.63 2.50
N LEU A 417 10.56 12.33 1.81
CA LEU A 417 11.71 13.23 1.64
C LEU A 417 11.22 14.59 1.10
N GLY A 418 11.31 15.65 1.91
CA GLY A 418 11.05 17.03 1.50
C GLY A 418 9.70 17.63 1.91
N GLN A 419 8.89 16.95 2.74
CA GLN A 419 7.78 17.61 3.45
C GLN A 419 8.21 17.89 4.89
N SER A 420 8.40 19.17 5.22
CA SER A 420 8.54 19.60 6.62
C SER A 420 7.26 19.23 7.37
N LEU A 421 7.42 18.64 8.55
CA LEU A 421 6.37 18.23 9.51
C LEU A 421 5.30 19.29 9.84
N GLY A 422 5.42 20.52 9.33
CA GLY A 422 4.55 21.65 9.64
C GLY A 422 3.50 22.04 8.58
N ALA A 423 3.53 21.53 7.35
CA ALA A 423 2.55 21.91 6.32
C ALA A 423 2.52 20.91 5.14
N ALA A 424 1.74 19.84 5.25
CA ALA A 424 1.50 18.91 4.13
C ALA A 424 0.25 18.07 4.39
N GLY A 425 -0.66 18.03 3.42
CA GLY A 425 -1.95 17.34 3.51
C GLY A 425 -1.81 15.89 3.99
N SER A 426 -2.59 15.56 5.00
CA SER A 426 -2.78 14.22 5.52
C SER A 426 -3.38 13.32 4.44
N THR A 427 -2.90 12.08 4.37
CA THR A 427 -3.44 11.05 3.48
C THR A 427 -4.91 10.81 3.81
N VAL A 428 -5.80 11.27 2.94
CA VAL A 428 -7.24 10.97 3.03
C VAL A 428 -7.45 9.52 2.64
N ILE A 429 -8.16 8.77 3.48
CA ILE A 429 -8.51 7.37 3.23
C ILE A 429 -9.86 7.30 2.54
N ARG A 430 -10.85 8.07 3.03
CA ARG A 430 -12.18 8.19 2.45
C ARG A 430 -12.97 9.34 3.07
N THR A 431 -14.11 9.67 2.50
CA THR A 431 -15.07 10.64 3.01
C THR A 431 -16.34 9.90 3.46
N LEU A 432 -16.93 10.31 4.58
CA LEU A 432 -18.19 9.81 5.12
C LEU A 432 -19.38 10.54 4.49
N ASP A 433 -20.51 9.85 4.42
CA ASP A 433 -21.75 10.45 3.94
C ASP A 433 -22.37 11.26 5.09
N PRO A 434 -22.67 12.57 4.91
CA PRO A 434 -23.28 13.40 5.93
C PRO A 434 -24.71 12.97 6.33
N GLY A 435 -25.31 12.00 5.62
CA GLY A 435 -26.63 11.43 5.94
C GLY A 435 -27.77 12.30 5.47
#